data_AF-A0A1H4I757-F1
#
_entry.id   AF-A0A1H4I757-F1
#
_cell.length_a   1.000
_cell.length_b   1.000
_cell.length_c   1.000
_cell.angle_alpha   90.00
_cell.angle_beta   90.00
_cell.angle_gamma   90.00
#
_symmetry.space_group_name_H-M   'P 1'
#
loop_
_entity.id
_entity.type
_entity.pdbx_description
1 polymer ?
#
loop_
_entity_poly.entity_id
_entity_poly.type
_entity_poly.pdbx_seq_one_letter_code
_entity_poly.pdbx_strand_id
1 'polypeptide(L)'
;MTASQLEGWRRAGLLPRHRRRGLRRGRGSVVDAVDPVVVESAAALARHLRQGRDRRLAVLEWFAEAGLPVQPGTVRVPEPPIGAVREALEWALERSVSQRLVAFARDAAWAGEGGLEALNKVARRLVRPYRGAANPALVRAALEAGEDVPVEAERPDFRSMVHLVAAIGFGAQEAGAGALAEAFAASGMFDLTVEDWEQALGAAERGERPPVDWGLLQQLGDIVGPVKRASGEELVRARAVLVGLRGFYGLYVLHGLLLPDTPALAALRRRIDAWGMFPVLDHMIGLDPSPTQFAESLAICMEPPFDNLYEALLEQLGEDPDIFLVPGDDTGPAGFGETWMRTVRELPGPGGR
;
A
#
# COMPACT_ATOMS: atom_id res chain seq x y z
N MET A 1 5.33 -11.00 -29.15
CA MET A 1 4.07 -10.25 -29.33
C MET A 1 3.61 -10.36 -30.77
N THR A 2 2.33 -10.66 -31.01
CA THR A 2 1.77 -10.86 -32.37
C THR A 2 0.89 -9.67 -32.78
N ALA A 3 0.69 -9.48 -34.09
CA ALA A 3 -0.21 -8.44 -34.61
C ALA A 3 -1.67 -8.62 -34.12
N SER A 4 -2.11 -9.88 -33.98
CA SER A 4 -3.43 -10.22 -33.40
C SER A 4 -3.57 -9.76 -31.96
N GLN A 5 -2.53 -9.94 -31.14
CA GLN A 5 -2.50 -9.47 -29.75
C GLN A 5 -2.63 -7.94 -29.67
N LEU A 6 -1.87 -7.21 -30.48
CA LEU A 6 -1.94 -5.74 -30.55
C LEU A 6 -3.33 -5.23 -30.96
N GLU A 7 -3.95 -5.84 -31.97
CA GLU A 7 -5.33 -5.51 -32.35
C GLU A 7 -6.36 -5.90 -31.28
N GLY A 8 -6.10 -6.97 -30.52
CA GLY A 8 -6.87 -7.32 -29.33
C GLY A 8 -6.83 -6.21 -28.27
N TRP A 9 -5.63 -5.70 -27.96
CA TRP A 9 -5.45 -4.63 -26.97
C TRP A 9 -6.06 -3.30 -27.43
N ARG A 10 -5.95 -2.95 -28.72
CA ARG A 10 -6.63 -1.77 -29.29
C ARG A 10 -8.15 -1.88 -29.19
N ARG A 11 -8.72 -3.06 -29.47
CA ARG A 11 -10.17 -3.29 -29.33
C ARG A 11 -10.63 -3.21 -27.88
N ALA A 12 -9.78 -3.61 -26.94
CA ALA A 12 -10.03 -3.46 -25.51
C ALA A 12 -9.78 -2.04 -24.98
N GLY A 13 -9.44 -1.07 -25.85
CA GLY A 13 -9.17 0.31 -25.44
C GLY A 13 -7.85 0.52 -24.70
N LEU A 14 -6.98 -0.50 -24.63
CA LEU A 14 -5.70 -0.45 -23.89
C LEU A 14 -4.59 0.24 -24.65
N LEU A 15 -4.68 0.24 -25.99
CA LEU A 15 -3.72 0.91 -26.86
C LEU A 15 -4.42 1.95 -27.75
N PRO A 16 -3.82 3.14 -27.93
CA PRO A 16 -4.29 4.09 -28.92
C PRO A 16 -4.25 3.47 -30.33
N ARG A 17 -5.15 3.92 -31.20
CA ARG A 17 -5.08 3.59 -32.63
C ARG A 17 -4.04 4.49 -33.29
N HIS A 18 -3.20 3.90 -34.15
CA HIS A 18 -2.30 4.70 -34.98
C HIS A 18 -3.10 5.65 -35.87
N ARG A 19 -2.59 6.88 -36.03
CA ARG A 19 -3.09 7.78 -37.07
C ARG A 19 -2.87 7.15 -38.44
N ARG A 20 -3.94 7.06 -39.23
CA ARG A 20 -3.91 6.49 -40.57
C ARG A 20 -4.19 7.56 -41.59
N ARG A 21 -3.44 7.52 -42.69
CA ARG A 21 -3.67 8.35 -43.87
C ARG A 21 -4.30 7.52 -44.98
N GLY A 22 -5.37 8.03 -45.57
CA GLY A 22 -6.04 7.40 -46.71
C GLY A 22 -5.21 7.54 -47.98
N LEU A 23 -5.00 6.43 -48.70
CA LEU A 23 -4.24 6.39 -49.95
C LEU A 23 -5.13 6.60 -51.18
N ARG A 24 -5.97 7.64 -51.22
CA ARG A 24 -6.93 7.90 -52.32
C ARG A 24 -7.87 6.70 -52.63
N ARG A 25 -8.80 6.87 -53.58
CA ARG A 25 -9.83 5.85 -53.89
C ARG A 25 -9.20 4.50 -54.27
N GLY A 26 -9.61 3.45 -53.56
CA GLY A 26 -9.29 2.05 -53.88
C GLY A 26 -7.95 1.51 -53.38
N ARG A 27 -7.06 2.32 -52.76
CA ARG A 27 -5.72 1.85 -52.33
C ARG A 27 -5.54 1.68 -50.81
N GLY A 28 -6.62 1.75 -50.05
CA GLY A 28 -6.62 1.51 -48.61
C GLY A 28 -6.05 2.66 -47.77
N SER A 29 -5.56 2.33 -46.57
CA SER A 29 -5.01 3.29 -45.60
C SER A 29 -3.63 2.81 -45.12
N VAL A 30 -2.66 3.71 -44.97
CA VAL A 30 -1.38 3.41 -44.32
C VAL A 30 -1.30 4.08 -42.96
N VAL A 31 -0.51 3.50 -42.05
CA VAL A 31 -0.13 4.16 -40.81
C VAL A 31 0.78 5.32 -41.19
N ASP A 32 0.39 6.53 -40.80
CA ASP A 32 1.08 7.77 -41.18
C ASP A 32 2.37 7.95 -40.37
N ALA A 33 2.31 7.60 -39.08
CA ALA A 33 3.45 7.51 -38.18
C ALA A 33 3.18 6.48 -37.08
N VAL A 34 4.23 5.77 -36.65
CA VAL A 34 4.19 4.96 -35.44
C VAL A 34 4.43 5.90 -34.26
N ASP A 35 3.38 6.13 -33.49
CA ASP A 35 3.46 6.93 -32.26
C ASP A 35 4.30 6.18 -31.21
N PRO A 36 5.42 6.76 -30.71
CA PRO A 36 6.25 6.14 -29.68
C PRO A 36 5.46 5.75 -28.43
N VAL A 37 4.45 6.54 -28.04
CA VAL A 37 3.61 6.22 -26.87
C VAL A 37 2.89 4.89 -27.04
N VAL A 38 2.46 4.56 -28.27
CA VAL A 38 1.80 3.27 -28.56
C VAL A 38 2.78 2.11 -28.42
N VAL A 39 4.04 2.31 -28.83
CA VAL A 39 5.09 1.28 -28.71
C VAL A 39 5.45 1.05 -27.25
N GLU A 40 5.69 2.12 -26.50
CA GLU A 40 6.03 2.04 -25.07
C GLU A 40 4.87 1.49 -24.22
N SER A 41 3.62 1.87 -24.53
CA SER A 41 2.43 1.31 -23.88
C SER A 41 2.28 -0.18 -24.16
N ALA A 42 2.55 -0.62 -25.40
CA ALA A 42 2.51 -2.03 -25.76
C ALA A 42 3.64 -2.81 -25.07
N ALA A 43 4.83 -2.22 -24.94
CA ALA A 43 5.96 -2.82 -24.23
C ALA A 43 5.66 -2.97 -22.72
N ALA A 44 5.13 -1.93 -22.08
CA ALA A 44 4.74 -1.97 -20.67
C ALA A 44 3.68 -3.05 -20.41
N LEU A 45 2.60 -3.07 -21.21
CA LEU A 45 1.56 -4.10 -21.08
C LEU A 45 2.11 -5.51 -21.35
N ALA A 46 3.02 -5.68 -22.30
CA ALA A 46 3.65 -6.96 -22.60
C ALA A 46 4.54 -7.48 -21.47
N ARG A 47 5.23 -6.59 -20.71
CA ARG A 47 6.05 -6.98 -19.55
C ARG A 47 5.23 -7.65 -18.45
N HIS A 48 3.99 -7.20 -18.26
CA HIS A 48 3.13 -7.64 -17.16
C HIS A 48 2.15 -8.75 -17.53
N LEU A 49 1.86 -8.92 -18.82
CA LEU A 49 0.98 -9.98 -19.31
C LEU A 49 1.60 -11.37 -19.12
N ARG A 50 0.89 -12.23 -18.38
CA ARG A 50 1.25 -13.63 -18.18
C ARG A 50 0.15 -14.53 -18.74
N GLN A 51 0.54 -15.66 -19.34
CA GLN A 51 -0.42 -16.62 -19.88
C GLN A 51 -1.31 -17.18 -18.76
N GLY A 52 -2.63 -17.25 -19.01
CA GLY A 52 -3.61 -17.76 -18.04
C GLY A 52 -4.02 -16.77 -16.94
N ARG A 53 -3.40 -15.57 -16.89
CA ARG A 53 -3.74 -14.52 -15.92
C ARG A 53 -4.74 -13.53 -16.52
N ASP A 54 -5.63 -12.99 -15.68
CA ASP A 54 -6.55 -11.94 -16.11
C ASP A 54 -5.77 -10.68 -16.52
N ARG A 55 -6.14 -10.11 -17.69
CA ARG A 55 -5.48 -8.92 -18.25
C ARG A 55 -5.53 -7.71 -17.33
N ARG A 56 -6.57 -7.61 -16.49
CA ARG A 56 -6.76 -6.48 -15.56
C ARG A 56 -5.63 -6.40 -14.54
N LEU A 57 -5.09 -7.54 -14.13
CA LEU A 57 -3.91 -7.57 -13.24
C LEU A 57 -2.69 -6.94 -13.92
N ALA A 58 -2.49 -7.17 -15.23
CA ALA A 58 -1.40 -6.54 -15.98
C ALA A 58 -1.60 -5.03 -16.16
N VAL A 59 -2.86 -4.55 -16.22
CA VAL A 59 -3.17 -3.12 -16.23
C VAL A 59 -2.81 -2.47 -14.89
N LEU A 60 -3.08 -3.13 -13.76
CA LEU A 60 -2.68 -2.63 -12.44
C LEU A 60 -1.16 -2.58 -12.28
N GLU A 61 -0.45 -3.61 -12.74
CA GLU A 61 1.02 -3.65 -12.72
C GLU A 61 1.63 -2.56 -13.62
N TRP A 62 1.06 -2.34 -14.81
CA TRP A 62 1.44 -1.22 -15.68
C TRP A 62 1.16 0.12 -14.99
N PHE A 63 -0.01 0.29 -14.36
CA PHE A 63 -0.34 1.53 -13.66
C PHE A 63 0.62 1.83 -12.51
N ALA A 64 0.99 0.82 -11.73
CA ALA A 64 1.99 0.92 -10.68
C ALA A 64 3.37 1.31 -11.24
N GLU A 65 3.82 0.65 -12.31
CA GLU A 65 5.12 0.93 -12.97
C GLU A 65 5.19 2.37 -13.50
N ALA A 66 4.10 2.88 -14.09
CA ALA A 66 4.02 4.24 -14.60
C ALA A 66 4.17 5.32 -13.51
N GLY A 67 3.94 4.96 -12.24
CA GLY A 67 4.13 5.82 -11.08
C GLY A 67 5.55 5.80 -10.49
N LEU A 68 6.44 4.92 -10.95
CA LEU A 68 7.79 4.83 -10.41
C LEU A 68 8.66 6.02 -10.85
N PRO A 69 9.60 6.47 -10.00
CA PRO A 69 10.59 7.48 -10.38
C PRO A 69 11.38 7.02 -11.61
N VAL A 70 11.57 7.93 -12.57
CA VAL A 70 12.31 7.64 -13.80
C VAL A 70 13.80 7.78 -13.52
N GLN A 71 14.56 6.71 -13.74
CA GLN A 71 16.01 6.77 -13.62
C GLN A 71 16.62 7.61 -14.75
N PRO A 72 17.71 8.36 -14.50
CA PRO A 72 18.42 9.08 -15.56
C PRO A 72 18.76 8.16 -16.73
N GLY A 73 18.38 8.57 -17.95
CA GLY A 73 18.62 7.79 -19.17
C GLY A 73 17.60 6.70 -19.49
N THR A 74 16.57 6.51 -18.65
CA THR A 74 15.47 5.57 -18.93
C THR A 74 14.24 6.28 -19.50
N VAL A 75 13.47 5.57 -20.33
CA VAL A 75 12.23 6.09 -20.90
C VAL A 75 11.12 5.98 -19.86
N ARG A 76 10.39 7.08 -19.65
CA ARG A 76 9.21 7.10 -18.78
C ARG A 76 8.15 6.15 -19.33
N VAL A 77 7.65 5.26 -18.48
CA VAL A 77 6.54 4.38 -18.82
C VAL A 77 5.27 5.23 -19.00
N PRO A 78 4.57 5.14 -20.15
CA PRO A 78 3.35 5.90 -20.36
C PRO A 78 2.24 5.49 -19.41
N GLU A 79 1.32 6.41 -19.13
CA GLU A 79 0.14 6.12 -18.32
C GLU A 79 -0.82 5.17 -19.08
N PRO A 80 -1.35 4.12 -18.43
CA PRO A 80 -2.45 3.36 -18.98
C PRO A 80 -3.72 4.20 -19.11
N PRO A 81 -4.64 3.84 -20.03
CA PRO A 81 -5.94 4.48 -20.11
C PRO A 81 -6.70 4.38 -18.79
N ILE A 82 -7.08 5.52 -18.20
CA ILE A 82 -7.72 5.60 -16.89
C ILE A 82 -9.00 4.76 -16.79
N GLY A 83 -9.78 4.65 -17.88
CA GLY A 83 -10.96 3.77 -17.91
C GLY A 83 -10.62 2.30 -17.66
N ALA A 84 -9.50 1.82 -18.23
CA ALA A 84 -9.02 0.46 -18.01
C ALA A 84 -8.44 0.26 -16.60
N VAL A 85 -7.77 1.29 -16.06
CA VAL A 85 -7.28 1.28 -14.67
C VAL A 85 -8.46 1.13 -13.71
N ARG A 86 -9.51 1.95 -13.89
CA ARG A 86 -10.70 1.88 -13.04
C ARG A 86 -11.39 0.52 -13.11
N GLU A 87 -11.63 0.01 -14.32
CA GLU A 87 -12.22 -1.33 -14.50
C GLU A 87 -11.38 -2.41 -13.80
N ALA A 88 -10.05 -2.31 -13.87
CA ALA A 88 -9.16 -3.25 -13.22
C ALA A 88 -9.17 -3.14 -11.70
N LEU A 89 -9.19 -1.91 -11.15
CA LEU A 89 -9.29 -1.66 -9.72
C LEU A 89 -10.62 -2.18 -9.17
N GLU A 90 -11.74 -1.82 -9.78
CA GLU A 90 -13.07 -2.30 -9.39
C GLU A 90 -13.13 -3.83 -9.37
N TRP A 91 -12.65 -4.46 -10.45
CA TRP A 91 -12.64 -5.91 -10.55
C TRP A 91 -11.81 -6.59 -9.46
N ALA A 92 -10.63 -6.02 -9.14
CA ALA A 92 -9.73 -6.56 -8.14
C ALA A 92 -10.28 -6.38 -6.72
N LEU A 93 -10.81 -5.20 -6.41
CA LEU A 93 -11.38 -4.86 -5.10
C LEU A 93 -12.64 -5.68 -4.81
N GLU A 94 -13.53 -5.84 -5.78
CA GLU A 94 -14.73 -6.69 -5.64
C GLU A 94 -14.41 -8.16 -5.34
N ARG A 95 -13.17 -8.60 -5.61
CA ARG A 95 -12.69 -9.97 -5.39
C ARG A 95 -11.68 -10.08 -4.26
N SER A 96 -11.41 -8.98 -3.57
CA SER A 96 -10.40 -8.93 -2.54
C SER A 96 -10.82 -9.75 -1.30
N VAL A 97 -9.85 -10.12 -0.48
CA VAL A 97 -10.16 -10.83 0.78
C VAL A 97 -10.92 -9.90 1.71
N SER A 98 -10.48 -8.65 1.84
CA SER A 98 -11.10 -7.62 2.67
C SER A 98 -12.56 -7.39 2.32
N GLN A 99 -12.87 -7.21 1.02
CA GLN A 99 -14.24 -7.02 0.56
C GLN A 99 -15.14 -8.23 0.83
N ARG A 100 -14.63 -9.44 0.65
CA ARG A 100 -15.39 -10.67 0.95
C ARG A 100 -15.66 -10.84 2.44
N LEU A 101 -14.70 -10.48 3.28
CA LEU A 101 -14.86 -10.51 4.73
C LEU A 101 -15.89 -9.49 5.21
N VAL A 102 -15.83 -8.26 4.71
CA VAL A 102 -16.83 -7.21 5.02
C VAL A 102 -18.22 -7.59 4.51
N ALA A 103 -18.33 -8.10 3.28
CA ALA A 103 -19.61 -8.56 2.74
C ALA A 103 -20.20 -9.71 3.58
N PHE A 104 -19.37 -10.69 3.95
CA PHE A 104 -19.79 -11.78 4.83
C PHE A 104 -20.24 -11.26 6.19
N ALA A 105 -19.50 -10.34 6.79
CA ALA A 105 -19.87 -9.73 8.07
C ALA A 105 -21.23 -9.00 7.95
N ARG A 106 -21.45 -8.19 6.91
CA ARG A 106 -22.75 -7.52 6.68
C ARG A 106 -23.91 -8.50 6.54
N ASP A 107 -23.71 -9.61 5.84
CA ASP A 107 -24.74 -10.65 5.69
C ASP A 107 -25.02 -11.38 7.01
N ALA A 108 -24.03 -11.48 7.89
CA ALA A 108 -24.10 -12.19 9.16
C ALA A 108 -24.45 -11.29 10.38
N ALA A 109 -24.64 -9.98 10.20
CA ALA A 109 -24.92 -9.02 11.29
C ALA A 109 -26.07 -9.46 12.20
N TRP A 110 -27.15 -9.99 11.61
CA TRP A 110 -28.34 -10.42 12.36
C TRP A 110 -28.17 -11.71 13.18
N ALA A 111 -27.01 -12.37 13.11
CA ALA A 111 -26.76 -13.65 13.78
C ALA A 111 -26.17 -13.53 15.19
N GLY A 112 -25.93 -12.31 15.69
CA GLY A 112 -25.36 -12.06 17.03
C GLY A 112 -24.01 -12.74 17.23
N GLU A 113 -23.76 -13.34 18.41
CA GLU A 113 -22.50 -14.05 18.73
C GLU A 113 -22.14 -15.16 17.71
N GLY A 114 -23.14 -15.80 17.10
CA GLY A 114 -22.94 -16.81 16.06
C GLY A 114 -22.33 -16.23 14.77
N GLY A 115 -22.57 -14.95 14.49
CA GLY A 115 -22.00 -14.22 13.36
C GLY A 115 -20.49 -14.01 13.50
N LEU A 116 -20.02 -13.63 14.69
CA LEU A 116 -18.60 -13.40 14.97
C LEU A 116 -17.77 -14.69 14.88
N GLU A 117 -18.29 -15.80 15.40
CA GLU A 117 -17.63 -17.11 15.29
C GLU A 117 -17.58 -17.58 13.82
N ALA A 118 -18.66 -17.37 13.06
CA ALA A 118 -18.69 -17.69 11.64
C ALA A 118 -17.69 -16.82 10.85
N LEU A 119 -17.59 -15.52 11.16
CA LEU A 119 -16.63 -14.60 10.56
C LEU A 119 -15.19 -15.04 10.87
N ASN A 120 -14.88 -15.36 12.13
CA ASN A 120 -13.58 -15.91 12.51
C ASN A 120 -13.21 -17.15 11.69
N LYS A 121 -14.15 -18.08 11.52
CA LYS A 121 -13.94 -19.30 10.73
C LYS A 121 -13.68 -19.01 9.25
N VAL A 122 -14.38 -18.04 8.67
CA VAL A 122 -14.15 -17.61 7.28
C VAL A 122 -12.81 -16.90 7.14
N ALA A 123 -12.49 -15.97 8.05
CA ALA A 123 -11.22 -15.26 8.06
C ALA A 123 -10.03 -16.21 8.18
N ARG A 124 -10.10 -17.27 9.01
CA ARG A 124 -9.00 -18.25 9.14
C ARG A 124 -8.72 -19.02 7.84
N ARG A 125 -9.72 -19.13 6.96
CA ARG A 125 -9.59 -19.79 5.66
C ARG A 125 -9.04 -18.85 4.59
N LEU A 126 -9.37 -17.56 4.69
CA LEU A 126 -9.09 -16.58 3.65
C LEU A 126 -7.82 -15.75 3.90
N VAL A 127 -7.50 -15.50 5.16
CA VAL A 127 -6.36 -14.69 5.58
C VAL A 127 -5.21 -15.62 5.97
N ARG A 128 -4.06 -15.43 5.33
CA ARG A 128 -2.83 -16.10 5.78
C ARG A 128 -2.38 -15.45 7.08
N PRO A 129 -1.86 -16.21 8.06
CA PRO A 129 -1.25 -15.63 9.25
C PRO A 129 -0.15 -14.65 8.81
N TYR A 130 -0.42 -13.37 8.99
CA TYR A 130 0.56 -12.32 8.76
C TYR A 130 1.21 -12.03 10.11
N ARG A 131 2.51 -12.33 10.19
CA ARG A 131 3.35 -11.80 11.27
C ARG A 131 3.90 -10.50 10.72
N GLY A 132 3.37 -9.36 11.15
CA GLY A 132 3.93 -8.04 10.78
C GLY A 132 5.44 -7.97 11.01
N ALA A 133 6.12 -7.00 10.41
CA ALA A 133 7.52 -6.76 10.69
C ALA A 133 7.71 -6.29 12.14
N ALA A 134 8.85 -6.67 12.75
CA ALA A 134 9.27 -6.07 14.01
C ALA A 134 9.59 -4.59 13.80
N ASN A 135 9.35 -3.77 14.82
CA ASN A 135 9.76 -2.37 14.78
C ASN A 135 11.27 -2.27 14.41
N PRO A 136 11.65 -1.58 13.32
CA PRO A 136 13.03 -1.49 12.86
C PRO A 136 14.00 -0.95 13.91
N ALA A 137 13.58 -0.07 14.82
CA ALA A 137 14.41 0.41 15.91
C ALA A 137 14.77 -0.73 16.90
N LEU A 138 13.81 -1.60 17.20
CA LEU A 138 14.05 -2.78 18.06
C LEU A 138 14.93 -3.82 17.35
N VAL A 139 14.72 -4.03 16.05
CA VAL A 139 15.59 -4.90 15.24
C VAL A 139 17.02 -4.38 15.25
N ARG A 140 17.21 -3.08 15.01
CA ARG A 140 18.52 -2.44 15.01
C ARG A 140 19.22 -2.61 16.35
N ALA A 141 18.54 -2.29 17.45
CA ALA A 141 19.10 -2.41 18.79
C ALA A 141 19.56 -3.84 19.11
N ALA A 142 18.76 -4.85 18.73
CA ALA A 142 19.12 -6.26 18.90
C ALA A 142 20.35 -6.64 18.07
N LEU A 143 20.40 -6.24 16.79
CA LEU A 143 21.55 -6.51 15.92
C LEU A 143 22.83 -5.83 16.43
N GLU A 144 22.74 -4.58 16.90
CA GLU A 144 23.88 -3.86 17.48
C GLU A 144 24.36 -4.48 18.80
N ALA A 145 23.45 -5.05 19.59
CA ALA A 145 23.77 -5.77 20.83
C ALA A 145 24.26 -7.22 20.60
N GLY A 146 24.15 -7.75 19.38
CA GLY A 146 24.41 -9.15 19.07
C GLY A 146 23.37 -10.10 19.70
N GLU A 147 22.16 -9.60 19.94
CA GLU A 147 21.03 -10.33 20.53
C GLU A 147 20.09 -10.87 19.44
N ASP A 148 19.25 -11.84 19.80
CA ASP A 148 18.21 -12.32 18.91
C ASP A 148 17.20 -11.22 18.62
N VAL A 149 16.83 -11.06 17.35
CA VAL A 149 15.83 -10.07 16.92
C VAL A 149 14.51 -10.34 17.65
N PRO A 150 13.93 -9.34 18.34
CA PRO A 150 12.70 -9.54 19.08
C PRO A 150 11.59 -9.95 18.11
N VAL A 151 11.09 -11.17 18.30
CA VAL A 151 9.78 -11.56 17.79
C VAL A 151 8.79 -10.95 18.78
N GLU A 152 8.25 -9.78 18.48
CA GLU A 152 7.21 -9.18 19.32
C GLU A 152 6.10 -10.23 19.52
N ALA A 153 5.89 -10.61 20.78
CA ALA A 153 5.02 -11.70 21.16
C ALA A 153 3.52 -11.33 20.99
N GLU A 154 3.22 -10.03 20.86
CA GLU A 154 1.86 -9.49 20.79
C GLU A 154 1.80 -8.44 19.66
N ARG A 155 1.62 -8.93 18.43
CA ARG A 155 1.29 -8.14 17.23
C ARG A 155 -0.22 -8.17 17.02
N PRO A 156 -0.85 -7.29 16.20
CA PRO A 156 -2.28 -7.39 15.90
C PRO A 156 -2.60 -8.82 15.52
N ASP A 157 -3.22 -9.49 16.48
CA ASP A 157 -3.48 -10.89 16.30
C ASP A 157 -4.53 -10.98 15.19
N PHE A 158 -4.56 -12.11 14.52
CA PHE A 158 -5.56 -12.37 13.51
C PHE A 158 -7.00 -12.06 14.01
N ARG A 159 -7.25 -12.12 15.33
CA ARG A 159 -8.51 -11.76 15.99
C ARG A 159 -8.79 -10.25 15.95
N SER A 160 -7.79 -9.39 16.12
CA SER A 160 -7.89 -7.93 16.07
C SER A 160 -8.37 -7.46 14.68
N MET A 161 -7.84 -8.04 13.61
CA MET A 161 -8.34 -7.80 12.25
C MET A 161 -9.79 -8.27 12.09
N VAL A 162 -10.14 -9.44 12.64
CA VAL A 162 -11.51 -9.97 12.57
C VAL A 162 -12.48 -9.08 13.32
N HIS A 163 -12.09 -8.53 14.47
CA HIS A 163 -12.89 -7.58 15.25
C HIS A 163 -13.09 -6.25 14.52
N LEU A 164 -12.07 -5.76 13.81
CA LEU A 164 -12.22 -4.58 12.96
C LEU A 164 -13.20 -4.84 11.81
N VAL A 165 -13.09 -5.99 11.13
CA VAL A 165 -14.05 -6.39 10.09
C VAL A 165 -15.46 -6.56 10.67
N ALA A 166 -15.58 -7.13 11.88
CA ALA A 166 -16.83 -7.27 12.58
C ALA A 166 -17.45 -5.89 12.86
N ALA A 167 -16.67 -4.93 13.36
CA ALA A 167 -17.17 -3.58 13.60
C ALA A 167 -17.60 -2.84 12.32
N ILE A 168 -16.87 -3.06 11.22
CA ILE A 168 -17.22 -2.50 9.90
C ILE A 168 -18.50 -3.15 9.34
N GLY A 169 -18.68 -4.45 9.54
CA GLY A 169 -19.75 -5.24 8.92
C GLY A 169 -21.02 -5.38 9.76
N PHE A 170 -20.89 -5.66 11.05
CA PHE A 170 -21.97 -5.77 12.05
C PHE A 170 -22.36 -4.38 12.60
N GLY A 171 -21.36 -3.49 12.73
CA GLY A 171 -21.50 -2.22 13.45
C GLY A 171 -20.78 -2.28 14.79
N ALA A 172 -20.33 -1.11 15.26
CA ALA A 172 -19.49 -1.02 16.44
C ALA A 172 -20.18 -1.48 17.74
N GLN A 173 -21.49 -1.27 17.82
CA GLN A 173 -22.31 -1.70 18.95
C GLN A 173 -22.41 -3.23 19.05
N GLU A 174 -22.35 -3.94 17.92
CA GLU A 174 -22.44 -5.39 17.86
C GLU A 174 -21.06 -6.06 18.04
N ALA A 175 -19.97 -5.37 17.67
CA ALA A 175 -18.61 -5.83 17.91
C ALA A 175 -18.16 -5.71 19.38
N GLY A 176 -18.71 -4.72 20.10
CA GLY A 176 -18.39 -4.43 21.49
C GLY A 176 -17.16 -3.53 21.66
N ALA A 177 -17.24 -2.56 22.57
CA ALA A 177 -16.22 -1.53 22.77
C ALA A 177 -14.84 -2.09 23.15
N GLY A 178 -14.77 -3.12 24.01
CA GLY A 178 -13.49 -3.74 24.40
C GLY A 178 -12.78 -4.44 23.23
N ALA A 179 -13.52 -5.17 22.39
CA ALA A 179 -12.96 -5.83 21.21
C ALA A 179 -12.49 -4.82 20.15
N LEU A 180 -13.19 -3.68 20.05
CA LEU A 180 -12.79 -2.57 19.21
C LEU A 180 -11.55 -1.84 19.74
N ALA A 181 -11.47 -1.65 21.05
CA ALA A 181 -10.30 -1.05 21.69
C ALA A 181 -9.05 -1.92 21.51
N GLU A 182 -9.19 -3.23 21.73
CA GLU A 182 -8.14 -4.21 21.40
C GLU A 182 -7.74 -4.11 19.93
N ALA A 183 -8.71 -4.06 19.00
CA ALA A 183 -8.41 -3.97 17.57
C ALA A 183 -7.71 -2.68 17.15
N PHE A 184 -8.13 -1.52 17.68
CA PHE A 184 -7.50 -0.23 17.37
C PHE A 184 -6.12 -0.08 18.00
N ALA A 185 -5.97 -0.46 19.26
CA ALA A 185 -4.67 -0.48 19.94
C ALA A 185 -3.70 -1.42 19.22
N ALA A 186 -4.14 -2.62 18.84
CA ALA A 186 -3.30 -3.58 18.15
C ALA A 186 -2.94 -3.13 16.72
N SER A 187 -3.77 -2.28 16.11
CA SER A 187 -3.45 -1.62 14.83
C SER A 187 -2.49 -0.43 15.00
N GLY A 188 -2.06 -0.11 16.23
CA GLY A 188 -1.19 1.03 16.55
C GLY A 188 -1.84 2.38 16.33
N MET A 189 -3.18 2.43 16.25
CA MET A 189 -3.88 3.63 15.82
C MET A 189 -3.70 4.76 16.85
N PHE A 190 -3.05 5.84 16.42
CA PHE A 190 -2.74 7.04 17.22
C PHE A 190 -1.87 6.80 18.47
N ASP A 191 -1.14 5.67 18.54
CA ASP A 191 -0.31 5.30 19.71
C ASP A 191 -1.10 5.25 21.04
N LEU A 192 -2.40 4.95 20.94
CA LEU A 192 -3.30 4.83 22.09
C LEU A 192 -3.33 3.39 22.60
N THR A 193 -3.33 3.23 23.93
CA THR A 193 -3.45 1.94 24.59
C THR A 193 -4.88 1.37 24.45
N VAL A 194 -5.06 0.09 24.80
CA VAL A 194 -6.40 -0.50 24.87
C VAL A 194 -7.27 0.30 25.84
N GLU A 195 -6.73 0.70 26.98
CA GLU A 195 -7.43 1.49 27.99
C GLU A 195 -7.82 2.89 27.48
N ASP A 196 -6.93 3.56 26.74
CA ASP A 196 -7.22 4.86 26.12
C ASP A 196 -8.36 4.74 25.11
N TRP A 197 -8.34 3.67 24.30
CA TRP A 197 -9.42 3.37 23.36
C TRP A 197 -10.71 3.00 24.07
N GLU A 198 -10.70 2.14 25.08
CA GLU A 198 -11.90 1.79 25.86
C GLU A 198 -12.53 3.04 26.49
N GLN A 199 -11.70 3.95 27.01
CA GLN A 199 -12.17 5.21 27.57
C GLN A 199 -12.80 6.10 26.48
N ALA A 200 -12.15 6.24 25.32
CA ALA A 200 -12.65 7.02 24.20
C ALA A 200 -13.95 6.44 23.61
N LEU A 201 -14.01 5.12 23.44
CA LEU A 201 -15.17 4.41 22.93
C LEU A 201 -16.34 4.45 23.92
N GLY A 202 -16.07 4.26 25.22
CA GLY A 202 -17.05 4.40 26.27
C GLY A 202 -17.58 5.83 26.40
N ALA A 203 -16.74 6.84 26.20
CA ALA A 203 -17.16 8.25 26.13
C ALA A 203 -18.08 8.49 24.91
N ALA A 204 -17.74 7.92 23.76
CA ALA A 204 -18.58 8.00 22.56
C ALA A 204 -19.95 7.31 22.74
N GLU A 205 -20.02 6.15 23.43
CA GLU A 205 -21.28 5.48 23.77
C GLU A 205 -22.16 6.34 24.71
N ARG A 206 -21.54 7.13 25.59
CA ARG A 206 -22.23 8.10 26.46
C ARG A 206 -22.59 9.41 25.76
N GLY A 207 -22.22 9.58 24.48
CA GLY A 207 -22.48 10.80 23.69
C GLY A 207 -21.53 11.96 23.99
N GLU A 208 -20.39 11.69 24.63
CA GLU A 208 -19.34 12.66 24.93
C GLU A 208 -18.38 12.79 23.74
N ARG A 209 -17.92 14.02 23.42
CA ARG A 209 -17.12 14.33 22.21
C ARG A 209 -15.60 14.16 22.43
N PRO A 210 -14.83 13.93 21.35
CA PRO A 210 -15.32 13.79 19.97
C PRO A 210 -15.91 12.39 19.74
N PRO A 211 -17.06 12.30 19.06
CA PRO A 211 -17.64 11.00 18.79
C PRO A 211 -16.74 10.32 17.76
N VAL A 212 -16.37 9.07 18.02
CA VAL A 212 -15.91 8.21 16.94
C VAL A 212 -17.03 8.17 15.89
N ASP A 213 -16.75 8.65 14.69
CA ASP A 213 -17.73 8.62 13.60
C ASP A 213 -17.86 7.17 13.13
N TRP A 214 -18.79 6.44 13.72
CA TRP A 214 -19.08 5.06 13.36
C TRP A 214 -19.53 4.93 11.90
N GLY A 215 -20.11 5.99 11.33
CA GLY A 215 -20.43 6.07 9.92
C GLY A 215 -19.16 6.11 9.05
N LEU A 216 -18.11 6.80 9.51
CA LEU A 216 -16.80 6.79 8.87
C LEU A 216 -16.17 5.39 8.88
N LEU A 217 -16.25 4.65 10.00
CA LEU A 217 -15.76 3.26 10.07
C LEU A 217 -16.52 2.32 9.11
N GLN A 218 -17.84 2.47 8.98
CA GLN A 218 -18.61 1.71 7.99
C GLN A 218 -18.30 2.12 6.55
N GLN A 219 -18.02 3.41 6.32
CA GLN A 219 -17.54 3.92 5.02
C GLN A 219 -16.15 3.38 4.66
N LEU A 220 -15.26 3.18 5.63
CA LEU A 220 -13.98 2.50 5.42
C LEU A 220 -14.16 1.04 4.94
N GLY A 221 -15.34 0.44 5.16
CA GLY A 221 -15.73 -0.84 4.58
C GLY A 221 -16.20 -0.80 3.12
N ASP A 222 -16.37 0.38 2.53
CA ASP A 222 -16.64 0.56 1.10
C ASP A 222 -15.35 0.95 0.36
N ILE A 223 -14.47 -0.02 0.15
CA ILE A 223 -13.21 0.20 -0.58
C ILE A 223 -13.41 0.37 -2.09
N VAL A 224 -14.60 0.04 -2.62
CA VAL A 224 -14.91 0.07 -4.06
C VAL A 224 -15.53 1.42 -4.46
N GLY A 225 -16.39 1.99 -3.62
CA GLY A 225 -17.12 3.24 -3.89
C GLY A 225 -16.22 4.44 -4.19
N PRO A 226 -15.16 4.72 -3.40
CA PRO A 226 -14.21 5.79 -3.68
C PRO A 226 -13.59 5.65 -5.08
N VAL A 227 -13.13 4.45 -5.44
CA VAL A 227 -12.54 4.18 -6.76
C VAL A 227 -13.55 4.38 -7.89
N LYS A 228 -14.81 3.98 -7.70
CA LYS A 228 -15.88 4.19 -8.70
C LYS A 228 -16.13 5.68 -8.96
N ARG A 229 -16.06 6.52 -7.93
CA ARG A 229 -16.37 7.96 -8.01
C ARG A 229 -15.18 8.85 -8.36
N ALA A 230 -13.95 8.42 -8.09
CA ALA A 230 -12.77 9.24 -8.28
C ALA A 230 -12.55 9.68 -9.72
N SER A 231 -12.02 10.87 -9.94
CA SER A 231 -11.48 11.35 -11.21
C SER A 231 -10.20 10.59 -11.59
N GLY A 232 -9.73 10.77 -12.83
CA GLY A 232 -8.44 10.21 -13.24
C GLY A 232 -7.25 10.79 -12.46
N GLU A 233 -7.35 12.07 -12.09
CA GLU A 233 -6.32 12.77 -11.32
C GLU A 233 -6.24 12.24 -9.89
N GLU A 234 -7.38 11.97 -9.25
CA GLU A 234 -7.43 11.38 -7.91
C GLU A 234 -6.81 9.97 -7.89
N LEU A 235 -7.05 9.14 -8.91
CA LEU A 235 -6.42 7.81 -9.01
C LEU A 235 -4.90 7.90 -9.22
N VAL A 236 -4.44 8.85 -10.03
CA VAL A 236 -3.01 9.12 -10.24
C VAL A 236 -2.34 9.64 -8.97
N ARG A 237 -3.03 10.52 -8.23
CA ARG A 237 -2.57 11.06 -6.95
C ARG A 237 -2.46 9.95 -5.90
N ALA A 238 -3.50 9.13 -5.73
CA ALA A 238 -3.47 8.00 -4.79
C ALA A 238 -2.34 7.02 -5.10
N ARG A 239 -2.07 6.76 -6.39
CA ARG A 239 -0.89 5.99 -6.78
C ARG A 239 0.42 6.69 -6.37
N ALA A 240 0.55 7.99 -6.59
CA ALA A 240 1.75 8.73 -6.22
C ALA A 240 2.00 8.67 -4.71
N VAL A 241 0.95 8.85 -3.90
CA VAL A 241 0.97 8.66 -2.44
C VAL A 241 1.44 7.26 -2.09
N LEU A 242 0.82 6.21 -2.66
CA LEU A 242 1.19 4.82 -2.38
C LEU A 242 2.65 4.51 -2.74
N VAL A 243 3.10 4.89 -3.93
CA VAL A 243 4.48 4.64 -4.39
C VAL A 243 5.48 5.43 -3.53
N GLY A 244 5.17 6.68 -3.19
CA GLY A 244 6.00 7.52 -2.35
C GLY A 244 6.12 7.00 -0.91
N LEU A 245 4.99 6.68 -0.28
CA LEU A 245 4.96 6.05 1.05
C LEU A 245 5.71 4.72 1.06
N ARG A 246 5.68 3.95 -0.03
CA ARG A 246 6.51 2.74 -0.18
C ARG A 246 8.00 3.03 -0.16
N GLY A 247 8.44 4.12 -0.78
CA GLY A 247 9.82 4.58 -0.69
C GLY A 247 10.22 4.94 0.74
N PHE A 248 9.40 5.73 1.43
CA PHE A 248 9.64 6.14 2.82
C PHE A 248 9.62 4.96 3.79
N TYR A 249 8.65 4.05 3.65
CA TYR A 249 8.60 2.80 4.42
C TYR A 249 9.84 1.94 4.17
N GLY A 250 10.31 1.84 2.91
CA GLY A 250 11.56 1.15 2.60
C GLY A 250 12.75 1.72 3.38
N LEU A 251 12.93 3.05 3.39
CA LEU A 251 13.97 3.70 4.18
C LEU A 251 13.81 3.45 5.69
N TYR A 252 12.57 3.46 6.18
CA TYR A 252 12.23 3.18 7.56
C TYR A 252 12.61 1.75 7.96
N VAL A 253 12.27 0.73 7.15
CA VAL A 253 12.64 -0.67 7.42
C VAL A 253 14.15 -0.89 7.32
N LEU A 254 14.81 -0.28 6.35
CA LEU A 254 16.26 -0.39 6.18
C LEU A 254 17.04 0.12 7.39
N HIS A 255 16.49 1.02 8.20
CA HIS A 255 17.08 1.41 9.48
C HIS A 255 17.34 0.20 10.40
N GLY A 256 16.40 -0.75 10.43
CA GLY A 256 16.55 -2.01 11.15
C GLY A 256 17.64 -2.92 10.57
N LEU A 257 17.98 -2.73 9.30
CA LEU A 257 19.08 -3.40 8.61
C LEU A 257 20.36 -2.56 8.60
N LEU A 258 20.56 -1.74 9.64
CA LEU A 258 21.77 -0.94 9.87
C LEU A 258 22.06 0.12 8.79
N LEU A 259 21.03 0.61 8.09
CA LEU A 259 21.18 1.77 7.22
C LEU A 259 21.84 2.92 8.02
N PRO A 260 22.91 3.57 7.50
CA PRO A 260 23.55 4.69 8.18
C PRO A 260 22.53 5.75 8.55
N ASP A 261 22.65 6.28 9.76
CA ASP A 261 21.66 7.21 10.28
C ASP A 261 22.08 8.65 10.04
N THR A 262 21.35 9.34 9.17
CA THR A 262 21.53 10.77 8.89
C THR A 262 20.47 11.58 9.64
N PRO A 263 20.69 12.87 9.93
CA PRO A 263 19.67 13.72 10.54
C PRO A 263 18.33 13.69 9.79
N ALA A 264 18.37 13.71 8.46
CA ALA A 264 17.19 13.62 7.60
C ALA A 264 16.45 12.28 7.73
N LEU A 265 17.17 11.15 7.74
CA LEU A 265 16.58 9.83 7.95
C LEU A 265 15.99 9.69 9.36
N ALA A 266 16.65 10.23 10.39
CA ALA A 266 16.13 10.26 11.74
C ALA A 266 14.87 11.12 11.88
N ALA A 267 14.80 12.26 11.19
CA ALA A 267 13.60 13.09 11.12
C ALA A 267 12.43 12.32 10.46
N LEU A 268 12.70 11.62 9.35
CA LEU A 268 11.69 10.82 8.63
C LEU A 268 11.09 9.75 9.54
N ARG A 269 11.93 9.00 10.26
CA ARG A 269 11.44 7.96 11.17
C ARG A 269 10.60 8.54 12.30
N ARG A 270 11.09 9.61 12.94
CA ARG A 270 10.32 10.32 13.98
C ARG A 270 8.96 10.79 13.47
N ARG A 271 8.85 11.22 12.21
CA ARG A 271 7.56 11.62 11.62
C ARG A 271 6.60 10.43 11.49
N ILE A 272 7.09 9.29 11.00
CA ILE A 272 6.29 8.06 10.89
C ILE A 272 5.86 7.55 12.27
N ASP A 273 6.78 7.56 13.23
CA ASP A 273 6.53 7.13 14.61
C ASP A 273 5.54 8.04 15.32
N ALA A 274 5.68 9.37 15.18
CA ALA A 274 4.78 10.35 15.80
C ALA A 274 3.34 10.24 15.29
N TRP A 275 3.11 9.62 14.13
CA TRP A 275 1.79 9.37 13.59
C TRP A 275 1.28 7.95 13.90
N GLY A 276 2.10 7.10 14.54
CA GLY A 276 1.77 5.70 14.81
C GLY A 276 1.59 4.86 13.53
N MET A 277 2.13 5.31 12.39
CA MET A 277 1.77 4.75 11.08
C MET A 277 2.57 3.51 10.68
N PHE A 278 3.59 3.11 11.45
CA PHE A 278 4.42 1.96 11.10
C PHE A 278 3.61 0.66 10.89
N PRO A 279 2.74 0.20 11.81
CA PRO A 279 2.00 -1.05 11.63
C PRO A 279 1.08 -1.02 10.41
N VAL A 280 0.49 0.14 10.13
CA VAL A 280 -0.39 0.36 8.97
C VAL A 280 0.40 0.32 7.67
N LEU A 281 1.54 1.02 7.61
CA LEU A 281 2.43 1.02 6.45
C LEU A 281 3.01 -0.37 6.19
N ASP A 282 3.41 -1.09 7.24
CA ASP A 282 3.91 -2.46 7.17
C ASP A 282 2.87 -3.41 6.55
N HIS A 283 1.63 -3.32 7.03
CA HIS A 283 0.52 -4.12 6.52
C HIS A 283 0.16 -3.78 5.06
N MET A 284 0.11 -2.48 4.71
CA MET A 284 -0.34 -2.01 3.41
C MET A 284 0.69 -2.16 2.31
N ILE A 285 1.96 -1.89 2.62
CA ILE A 285 2.96 -1.66 1.59
C ILE A 285 3.55 -3.00 1.15
N GLY A 286 4.13 -3.76 2.09
CA GLY A 286 4.89 -4.96 1.76
C GLY A 286 6.00 -4.70 0.72
N LEU A 287 7.10 -5.45 0.76
CA LEU A 287 8.18 -5.21 -0.20
C LEU A 287 7.83 -5.67 -1.64
N ASP A 288 6.75 -6.43 -1.84
CA ASP A 288 6.26 -6.85 -3.17
C ASP A 288 4.75 -7.19 -3.16
N PRO A 289 3.84 -6.20 -3.25
CA PRO A 289 2.41 -6.45 -3.23
C PRO A 289 1.94 -7.10 -4.54
N SER A 290 1.10 -8.12 -4.43
CA SER A 290 0.33 -8.61 -5.57
C SER A 290 -0.56 -7.49 -6.13
N PRO A 291 -1.01 -7.54 -7.40
CA PRO A 291 -1.80 -6.43 -7.95
C PRO A 291 -3.15 -6.23 -7.27
N THR A 292 -3.70 -7.28 -6.64
CA THR A 292 -4.89 -7.15 -5.79
C THR A 292 -4.57 -6.36 -4.53
N GLN A 293 -3.43 -6.64 -3.87
CA GLN A 293 -2.97 -5.84 -2.72
C GLN A 293 -2.66 -4.41 -3.14
N PHE A 294 -2.05 -4.19 -4.31
CA PHE A 294 -1.86 -2.85 -4.85
C PHE A 294 -3.19 -2.10 -5.00
N ALA A 295 -4.24 -2.75 -5.49
CA ALA A 295 -5.57 -2.13 -5.59
C ALA A 295 -6.14 -1.75 -4.22
N GLU A 296 -6.03 -2.64 -3.22
CA GLU A 296 -6.46 -2.38 -1.84
C GLU A 296 -5.68 -1.22 -1.22
N SER A 297 -4.34 -1.24 -1.29
CA SER A 297 -3.50 -0.18 -0.74
C SER A 297 -3.71 1.15 -1.46
N LEU A 298 -3.99 1.13 -2.77
CA LEU A 298 -4.33 2.34 -3.52
C LEU A 298 -5.64 2.95 -3.05
N ALA A 299 -6.67 2.13 -2.84
CA ALA A 299 -7.96 2.60 -2.32
C ALA A 299 -7.79 3.23 -0.93
N ILE A 300 -6.95 2.65 -0.07
CA ILE A 300 -6.63 3.22 1.25
C ILE A 300 -5.87 4.55 1.09
N CYS A 301 -4.91 4.65 0.16
CA CYS A 301 -4.17 5.89 -0.11
C CYS A 301 -5.02 7.01 -0.74
N MET A 302 -6.30 6.78 -1.04
CA MET A 302 -7.24 7.84 -1.40
C MET A 302 -7.77 8.59 -0.17
N GLU A 303 -7.58 8.05 1.04
CA GLU A 303 -8.05 8.67 2.27
C GLU A 303 -7.10 9.79 2.75
N PRO A 304 -7.65 10.90 3.28
CA PRO A 304 -6.85 12.07 3.68
C PRO A 304 -5.64 11.81 4.59
N PRO A 305 -5.68 10.88 5.57
CA PRO A 305 -4.53 10.65 6.45
C PRO A 305 -3.26 10.23 5.71
N PHE A 306 -3.39 9.45 4.63
CA PHE A 306 -2.25 8.98 3.85
C PHE A 306 -1.68 10.06 2.95
N ASP A 307 -2.54 10.87 2.35
CA ASP A 307 -2.14 12.03 1.58
C ASP A 307 -1.40 13.05 2.45
N ASN A 308 -1.94 13.34 3.65
CA ASN A 308 -1.34 14.25 4.61
C ASN A 308 0.02 13.74 5.12
N LEU A 309 0.13 12.43 5.43
CA LEU A 309 1.41 11.84 5.82
C LEU A 309 2.44 11.95 4.68
N TYR A 310 2.02 11.65 3.44
CA TYR A 310 2.89 11.73 2.28
C TYR A 310 3.40 13.15 2.04
N GLU A 311 2.52 14.16 2.09
CA GLU A 311 2.90 15.57 1.97
C GLU A 311 3.84 16.01 3.09
N ALA A 312 3.56 15.63 4.35
CA ALA A 312 4.44 15.96 5.47
C ALA A 312 5.85 15.35 5.32
N LEU A 313 5.95 14.15 4.74
CA LEU A 313 7.23 13.50 4.47
C LEU A 313 7.95 14.13 3.27
N LEU A 314 7.22 14.56 2.24
CA LEU A 314 7.80 15.32 1.12
C LEU A 314 8.30 16.70 1.54
N GLU A 315 7.53 17.42 2.34
CA GLU A 315 7.91 18.73 2.88
C GLU A 315 9.21 18.62 3.68
N GLN A 316 9.29 17.62 4.57
CA GLN A 316 10.50 17.35 5.33
C GLN A 316 11.70 17.01 4.45
N LEU A 317 11.50 16.22 3.38
CA LEU A 317 12.56 15.91 2.42
C LEU A 317 12.99 17.16 1.63
N GLY A 318 12.09 18.12 1.42
CA GLY A 318 12.42 19.41 0.81
C GLY A 318 13.25 20.32 1.72
N GLU A 319 13.03 20.25 3.04
CA GLU A 319 13.81 20.98 4.04
C GLU A 319 15.22 20.41 4.22
N ASP A 320 15.36 19.09 4.15
CA ASP A 320 16.64 18.37 4.28
C ASP A 320 16.77 17.29 3.18
N PRO A 321 17.22 17.68 1.97
CA PRO A 321 17.31 16.77 0.82
C PRO A 321 18.46 15.76 0.93
N ASP A 322 19.36 15.94 1.89
CA ASP A 322 20.63 15.22 2.01
C ASP A 322 20.47 13.88 2.76
N ILE A 323 19.41 13.13 2.45
CA ILE A 323 19.08 11.85 3.09
C ILE A 323 20.17 10.79 3.00
N PHE A 324 21.02 10.86 1.97
CA PHE A 324 22.14 9.95 1.74
C PHE A 324 23.51 10.61 1.94
N LEU A 325 23.57 11.75 2.62
CA LEU A 325 24.84 12.39 2.94
C LEU A 325 25.22 12.05 4.39
N VAL A 326 26.28 11.27 4.57
CA VAL A 326 26.81 10.99 5.91
C VAL A 326 27.58 12.23 6.37
N PRO A 327 27.33 12.78 7.57
CA PRO A 327 28.08 13.94 8.06
C PRO A 327 29.59 13.70 8.05
N GLY A 328 30.32 14.56 7.33
CA GLY A 328 31.77 14.44 7.16
C GLY A 328 32.23 13.53 5.99
N ASP A 329 31.31 13.05 5.17
CA ASP A 329 31.58 12.28 3.95
C ASP A 329 31.06 13.01 2.70
N ASP A 330 31.97 13.46 1.84
CA ASP A 330 31.66 14.21 0.62
C ASP A 330 31.37 13.30 -0.59
N THR A 331 31.39 11.97 -0.42
CA THR A 331 31.17 11.02 -1.52
C THR A 331 29.69 10.80 -1.87
N GLY A 332 28.78 11.36 -1.06
CA GLY A 332 27.34 11.33 -1.29
C GLY A 332 26.74 9.92 -1.26
N PRO A 333 25.74 9.61 -2.12
CA PRO A 333 25.04 8.32 -2.09
C PRO A 333 25.93 7.09 -2.27
N ALA A 334 27.07 7.23 -2.96
CA ALA A 334 28.00 6.13 -3.18
C ALA A 334 28.69 5.71 -1.88
N GLY A 335 29.32 6.63 -1.14
CA GLY A 335 29.96 6.27 0.13
C GLY A 335 28.96 6.00 1.26
N PHE A 336 27.75 6.56 1.19
CA PHE A 336 26.65 6.10 2.03
C PHE A 336 26.39 4.60 1.84
N GLY A 337 26.28 4.14 0.58
CA GLY A 337 26.10 2.73 0.26
C GLY A 337 27.29 1.85 0.68
N GLU A 338 28.52 2.33 0.47
CA GLU A 338 29.73 1.61 0.90
C GLU A 338 29.81 1.47 2.42
N THR A 339 29.49 2.55 3.16
CA THR A 339 29.42 2.56 4.61
C THR A 339 28.40 1.55 5.11
N TRP A 340 27.19 1.57 4.53
CA TRP A 340 26.15 0.60 4.88
C TRP A 340 26.61 -0.84 4.67
N MET A 341 27.14 -1.16 3.49
CA MET A 341 27.60 -2.51 3.16
C MET A 341 28.77 -2.96 4.04
N ARG A 342 29.63 -2.05 4.46
CA ARG A 342 30.70 -2.33 5.41
C ARG A 342 30.13 -2.66 6.80
N THR A 343 29.23 -1.83 7.33
CA THR A 343 28.58 -2.05 8.62
C THR A 343 27.85 -3.40 8.68
N VAL A 344 27.14 -3.78 7.60
CA VAL A 344 26.46 -5.08 7.53
C VAL A 344 27.45 -6.25 7.52
N ARG A 345 28.64 -6.11 6.89
CA ARG A 345 29.67 -7.17 6.88
C ARG A 345 30.41 -7.32 8.20
N GLU A 346 30.52 -6.23 8.95
CA GLU A 346 31.23 -6.16 10.23
C GLU A 346 30.37 -6.62 11.42
N LEU A 347 29.08 -6.93 11.19
CA LEU A 347 28.20 -7.50 12.21
C LEU A 347 28.77 -8.81 12.77
N PRO A 348 28.84 -8.97 14.11
CA PRO A 348 29.21 -10.24 14.72
C PRO A 348 28.16 -11.30 14.33
N GLY A 349 28.62 -12.43 13.81
CA GLY A 349 27.74 -13.54 13.45
C GLY A 349 27.01 -14.10 14.68
N PRO A 350 25.80 -14.67 14.51
CA PRO A 350 25.06 -15.27 15.62
C PRO A 350 25.89 -16.43 16.20
N GLY A 351 26.38 -16.25 17.44
CA GLY A 351 27.18 -17.25 18.17
C GLY A 351 28.68 -16.96 18.28
N GLY A 352 29.17 -15.79 17.88
CA GLY A 352 30.57 -15.39 18.07
C GLY A 352 30.89 -14.88 19.48
N ARG A 353 30.91 -15.77 20.49
CA ARG A 353 31.70 -15.60 21.71
C ARG A 353 32.59 -16.81 21.94
#